data_AF-A0A2A2KFV3-F1
#
_entry.id   AF-A0A2A2KFV3-F1
#
_cell.length_a   1.000
_cell.length_b   1.000
_cell.length_c   1.000
_cell.angle_alpha   90.00
_cell.angle_beta   90.00
_cell.angle_gamma   90.00
#
_symmetry.space_group_name_H-M   'P 1'
#
loop_
_entity.id
_entity.type
_entity.pdbx_description
1 polymer ?
#
loop_
_entity_poly.entity_id
_entity_poly.type
_entity_poly.pdbx_seq_one_letter_code
_entity_poly.pdbx_strand_id
1 'polypeptide(L)'
;MASAGSTPINPALHAQRYFKLPFTSKSESTKNPTSLTFNQSNDNAIWYAHFNGQYISRQMEIHPNRPPSLLLAGKDDLQMCELPLELTGLTQKKGAEITEKEFDNLWLHYGGQLKQWKP
;
A
#
# COMPACT_ATOMS: atom_id res chain seq x y z
N MET A 1 -33.41 -30.60 11.72
CA MET A 1 -33.06 -29.15 11.76
C MET A 1 -31.57 -29.05 11.51
N ALA A 2 -31.15 -28.60 10.33
CA ALA A 2 -29.73 -28.49 9.99
C ALA A 2 -29.19 -27.13 10.47
N SER A 3 -28.22 -27.14 11.38
CA SER A 3 -27.45 -25.95 11.76
C SER A 3 -26.64 -25.48 10.56
N ALA A 4 -26.84 -24.23 10.16
CA ALA A 4 -25.98 -23.54 9.20
C ALA A 4 -24.57 -23.40 9.79
N GLY A 5 -23.60 -24.13 9.23
CA GLY A 5 -22.20 -23.95 9.56
C GLY A 5 -21.73 -22.58 9.12
N SER A 6 -21.39 -21.71 10.07
CA SER A 6 -20.65 -20.48 9.79
C SER A 6 -19.26 -20.89 9.32
N THR A 7 -19.02 -20.84 8.01
CA THR A 7 -17.67 -21.04 7.46
C THR A 7 -16.73 -20.03 8.13
N PRO A 8 -15.63 -20.44 8.77
CA PRO A 8 -14.69 -19.50 9.35
C PRO A 8 -14.12 -18.66 8.20
N ILE A 9 -14.48 -17.37 8.17
CA ILE A 9 -13.90 -16.40 7.25
C ILE A 9 -12.41 -16.38 7.58
N ASN A 10 -11.57 -16.83 6.65
CA ASN A 10 -10.12 -16.81 6.84
C ASN A 10 -9.70 -15.36 7.09
N PRO A 11 -9.24 -14.99 8.31
CA PRO A 11 -8.95 -13.60 8.65
C PRO A 11 -7.87 -12.98 7.75
N ALA A 12 -7.06 -13.81 7.08
CA ALA A 12 -6.09 -13.35 6.08
C ALA A 12 -6.74 -12.67 4.86
N LEU A 13 -7.99 -13.00 4.52
CA LEU A 13 -8.67 -12.43 3.35
C LEU A 13 -8.94 -10.92 3.48
N HIS A 14 -9.03 -10.41 4.70
CA HIS A 14 -9.29 -9.00 5.00
C HIS A 14 -8.32 -8.43 6.03
N ALA A 15 -7.12 -9.00 6.15
CA ALA A 15 -6.11 -8.47 7.05
C ALA A 15 -5.67 -7.07 6.55
N GLN A 16 -5.80 -6.05 7.40
CA GLN A 16 -5.35 -4.70 7.06
C GLN A 16 -3.85 -4.58 7.34
N ARG A 17 -3.05 -4.30 6.31
CA ARG A 17 -1.59 -4.19 6.42
C ARG A 17 -1.09 -2.92 5.77
N TYR A 18 -0.14 -2.25 6.43
CA TYR A 18 0.28 -0.91 6.07
C TYR A 18 1.79 -0.88 5.92
N PHE A 19 2.29 -0.25 4.86
CA PHE A 19 3.71 -0.24 4.53
C PHE A 19 4.18 1.17 4.15
N LYS A 20 5.45 1.47 4.42
CA LYS A 20 6.18 2.65 3.92
C LYS A 20 7.53 2.25 3.35
N LEU A 21 7.92 2.88 2.24
CA LEU A 21 9.22 2.69 1.62
C LEU A 21 9.72 4.00 1.02
N PRO A 22 11.03 4.31 1.15
CA PRO A 22 11.61 5.33 0.29
C PRO A 22 11.62 4.84 -1.17
N PHE A 23 11.41 5.75 -2.11
CA PHE A 23 11.78 5.54 -3.51
C PHE A 23 13.32 5.48 -3.57
N THR A 24 13.90 4.34 -3.92
CA THR A 24 15.36 4.13 -3.88
C THR A 24 15.98 4.24 -5.26
N SER A 25 16.78 5.29 -5.53
CA SER A 25 17.29 5.61 -6.88
C SER A 25 17.83 4.37 -7.59
N LYS A 26 17.51 4.19 -8.88
CA LYS A 26 17.97 3.06 -9.72
C LYS A 26 19.51 2.89 -9.76
N SER A 27 20.27 3.72 -9.07
CA SER A 27 21.72 3.73 -9.11
C SER A 27 22.38 2.50 -8.48
N GLU A 28 21.79 1.80 -7.51
CA GLU A 28 22.53 0.70 -6.88
C GLU A 28 21.64 -0.25 -6.04
N SER A 29 21.06 -1.28 -6.64
CA SER A 29 20.58 -2.47 -5.91
C SER A 29 20.25 -3.62 -6.87
N THR A 30 21.17 -4.59 -6.90
CA THR A 30 21.00 -6.06 -7.02
C THR A 30 19.73 -6.61 -7.69
N LYS A 31 19.97 -7.46 -8.70
CA LYS A 31 19.05 -8.18 -9.60
C LYS A 31 17.95 -9.04 -8.93
N ASN A 32 17.01 -8.45 -8.19
CA ASN A 32 15.82 -9.15 -7.72
C ASN A 32 14.58 -8.63 -8.48
N PRO A 33 14.08 -9.36 -9.50
CA PRO A 33 12.97 -8.91 -10.35
C PRO A 33 11.61 -8.84 -9.64
N THR A 34 11.52 -9.28 -8.38
CA THR A 34 10.30 -9.24 -7.55
C THR A 34 10.23 -8.05 -6.60
N SER A 35 11.27 -7.20 -6.53
CA SER A 35 11.18 -5.99 -5.72
C SER A 35 10.46 -4.90 -6.52
N LEU A 36 9.40 -4.33 -5.95
CA LEU A 36 8.68 -3.19 -6.53
C LEU A 36 9.69 -2.10 -6.95
N THR A 37 9.95 -2.03 -8.25
CA THR A 37 10.91 -1.09 -8.82
C THR A 37 10.13 0.12 -9.28
N PHE A 38 10.04 1.12 -8.41
CA PHE A 38 9.35 2.35 -8.73
C PHE A 38 10.17 3.20 -9.71
N ASN A 39 9.51 3.78 -10.72
CA ASN A 39 10.15 4.71 -11.66
C ASN A 39 10.49 6.01 -10.93
N GLN A 40 11.71 6.51 -11.10
CA GLN A 40 12.27 7.50 -10.20
C GLN A 40 12.72 8.78 -10.88
N SER A 41 12.22 9.88 -10.33
CA SER A 41 13.01 11.09 -10.13
C SER A 41 13.77 10.96 -8.80
N ASN A 42 14.99 11.52 -8.73
CA ASN A 42 15.96 11.45 -7.63
C ASN A 42 15.53 12.16 -6.32
N ASP A 43 14.22 12.30 -6.11
CA ASP A 43 13.64 12.98 -4.98
C ASP A 43 13.52 11.98 -3.82
N ASN A 44 13.77 12.42 -2.57
CA ASN A 44 13.60 11.65 -1.33
C ASN A 44 12.13 11.31 -1.05
N ALA A 45 11.42 10.77 -2.04
CA ALA A 45 10.01 10.47 -2.00
C ALA A 45 9.75 9.23 -1.16
N ILE A 46 8.61 9.23 -0.49
CA ILE A 46 8.15 8.10 0.32
C ILE A 46 6.84 7.58 -0.27
N TRP A 47 6.81 6.28 -0.51
CA TRP A 47 5.64 5.53 -0.92
C TRP A 47 5.00 4.87 0.30
N TYR A 48 3.68 5.00 0.44
CA TYR A 48 2.89 4.33 1.47
C TYR A 48 1.79 3.50 0.81
N ALA A 49 1.52 2.32 1.37
CA ALA A 49 0.46 1.45 0.88
C ALA A 49 -0.32 0.80 2.01
N HIS A 50 -1.62 0.73 1.81
CA HIS A 50 -2.56 0.03 2.65
C HIS A 50 -3.18 -1.11 1.85
N PHE A 51 -2.94 -2.34 2.28
CA PHE A 51 -3.51 -3.57 1.73
C PHE A 51 -4.68 -4.05 2.58
N ASN A 52 -5.76 -4.45 1.92
CA ASN A 52 -6.88 -5.17 2.48
C ASN A 52 -6.81 -6.63 1.98
N GLY A 53 -6.27 -7.51 2.80
CA GLY A 53 -5.87 -8.84 2.37
C GLY A 53 -4.72 -8.77 1.37
N GLN A 54 -4.91 -9.36 0.19
CA GLN A 54 -3.86 -9.44 -0.83
C GLN A 54 -3.78 -8.18 -1.70
N TYR A 55 -4.79 -7.31 -1.73
CA TYR A 55 -4.86 -6.22 -2.70
C TYR A 55 -4.79 -4.85 -2.05
N ILE A 56 -4.22 -3.89 -2.77
CA ILE A 56 -4.10 -2.52 -2.30
C ILE A 56 -5.48 -1.87 -2.25
N SER A 57 -5.75 -1.12 -1.18
CA SER A 57 -6.97 -0.33 -0.99
C SER A 57 -6.72 1.18 -1.00
N ARG A 58 -5.57 1.61 -0.48
CA ARG A 58 -5.15 3.02 -0.49
C ARG A 58 -3.64 3.12 -0.74
N GLN A 59 -3.21 4.14 -1.47
CA GLN A 59 -1.80 4.42 -1.75
C GLN A 59 -1.52 5.92 -1.56
N MET A 60 -0.34 6.24 -1.02
CA MET A 60 0.15 7.62 -0.96
C MET A 60 1.55 7.72 -1.54
N GLU A 61 1.80 8.79 -2.30
CA GLU A 61 3.14 9.13 -2.79
C GLU A 61 3.47 10.55 -2.36
N ILE A 62 4.43 10.67 -1.46
CA ILE A 62 4.84 11.94 -0.87
C ILE A 62 6.20 12.31 -1.44
N HIS A 63 6.22 13.35 -2.26
CA HIS A 63 7.44 13.92 -2.82
C HIS A 63 7.73 15.27 -2.14
N PRO A 64 8.99 15.64 -1.84
CA PRO A 64 9.32 16.93 -1.25
C PRO A 64 8.89 18.14 -2.10
N ASN A 65 8.91 17.98 -3.43
CA ASN A 65 8.74 19.07 -4.39
C ASN A 65 7.45 18.96 -5.21
N ARG A 66 6.55 18.02 -4.87
CA ARG A 66 5.28 17.83 -5.59
C ARG A 66 4.13 17.70 -4.60
N PRO A 67 2.90 18.05 -5.01
CA PRO A 67 1.73 17.75 -4.21
C PRO A 67 1.65 16.25 -3.86
N PRO A 68 1.12 15.89 -2.68
CA PRO A 68 0.94 14.50 -2.30
C PRO A 68 -0.06 13.84 -3.25
N SER A 69 0.27 12.64 -3.74
CA SER A 69 -0.67 11.80 -4.48
C SER A 69 -1.39 10.88 -3.50
N LEU A 70 -2.72 10.98 -3.43
CA LEU A 70 -3.57 10.11 -2.63
C LEU A 70 -4.48 9.31 -3.56
N LEU A 71 -4.33 8.00 -3.59
CA LEU A 71 -4.97 7.12 -4.55
C LEU A 71 -5.83 6.07 -3.84
N LEU A 72 -7.02 5.80 -4.39
CA LEU A 72 -8.02 4.89 -3.85
C LEU A 72 -8.35 3.78 -4.85
N ALA A 73 -8.44 2.55 -4.35
CA ALA A 73 -8.89 1.42 -5.15
C ALA A 73 -10.32 1.66 -5.68
N GLY A 74 -10.57 1.23 -6.92
CA GLY A 74 -11.81 1.46 -7.68
C GLY A 74 -11.83 2.80 -8.43
N LYS A 75 -11.09 3.81 -7.96
CA LYS A 75 -11.01 5.13 -8.61
C LYS A 75 -9.72 5.30 -9.41
N ASP A 76 -8.60 4.93 -8.79
CA ASP A 76 -7.25 5.25 -9.25
C ASP A 76 -6.44 3.97 -9.59
N ASP A 77 -7.11 2.85 -9.87
CA ASP A 77 -6.51 1.51 -10.00
C ASP A 77 -5.32 1.47 -10.98
N LEU A 78 -5.44 2.16 -12.13
CA LEU A 78 -4.38 2.22 -13.15
C LEU A 78 -3.11 2.94 -12.68
N GLN A 79 -3.17 3.67 -11.56
CA GLN A 79 -2.05 4.42 -10.99
C GLN A 79 -1.50 3.77 -9.71
N MET A 80 -2.10 2.67 -9.27
CA MET A 80 -1.76 1.98 -8.02
C MET A 80 -0.94 0.71 -8.27
N CYS A 81 -0.40 0.12 -7.20
CA CYS A 81 0.28 -1.17 -7.27
C CYS A 81 -0.70 -2.30 -7.67
N GLU A 82 -0.45 -2.91 -8.83
CA GLU A 82 -1.26 -4.02 -9.36
C GLU A 82 -0.87 -5.40 -8.76
N LEU A 83 0.28 -5.48 -8.08
CA LEU A 83 0.76 -6.73 -7.52
C LEU A 83 0.10 -7.05 -6.18
N PRO A 84 -0.31 -8.32 -5.95
CA PRO A 84 -0.80 -8.75 -4.65
C PRO A 84 0.32 -8.73 -3.61
N LEU A 85 -0.04 -8.51 -2.35
CA LEU A 85 0.89 -8.29 -1.24
C LEU A 85 2.00 -9.35 -1.17
N GLU A 86 1.68 -10.62 -1.39
CA GLU A 86 2.65 -11.73 -1.37
C GLU A 86 3.72 -11.62 -2.47
N LEU A 87 3.40 -11.03 -3.61
CA LEU A 87 4.30 -10.86 -4.75
C LEU A 87 5.08 -9.53 -4.70
N THR A 88 4.71 -8.61 -3.82
CA THR A 88 5.41 -7.32 -3.66
C THR A 88 6.74 -7.42 -2.92
N GLY A 89 6.93 -8.49 -2.13
CA GLY A 89 8.07 -8.63 -1.21
C GLY A 89 8.05 -7.67 0.00
N LEU A 90 7.00 -6.86 0.18
CA LEU A 90 6.90 -5.87 1.26
C LEU A 90 6.98 -6.51 2.65
N THR A 91 6.37 -7.68 2.80
CA THR A 91 6.34 -8.45 4.05
C THR A 91 7.71 -8.98 4.48
N GLN A 92 8.67 -9.06 3.55
CA GLN A 92 10.02 -9.53 3.81
C GLN A 92 10.99 -8.37 4.09
N LYS A 93 10.58 -7.12 3.84
CA LYS A 93 11.44 -5.94 4.03
C LYS A 93 11.34 -5.42 5.46
N LYS A 94 12.41 -5.64 6.23
CA LYS A 94 12.50 -5.16 7.62
C LYS A 94 12.28 -3.64 7.70
N GLY A 95 11.36 -3.22 8.56
CA GLY A 95 11.03 -1.80 8.78
C GLY A 95 10.10 -1.18 7.72
N ALA A 96 9.60 -1.97 6.76
CA ALA A 96 8.61 -1.49 5.81
C ALA A 96 7.21 -1.41 6.41
N GLU A 97 6.82 -2.37 7.25
CA GLU A 97 5.49 -2.41 7.85
C GLU A 97 5.33 -1.33 8.93
N ILE A 98 4.22 -0.59 8.88
CA ILE A 98 3.84 0.46 9.82
C ILE A 98 2.47 0.19 10.42
N THR A 99 2.10 0.98 11.42
CA THR A 99 0.78 0.86 12.04
C THR A 99 -0.30 1.55 11.22
N GLU A 100 -1.55 1.08 11.34
CA GLU A 100 -2.75 1.75 10.79
C GLU A 100 -2.79 3.22 11.21
N LYS A 101 -2.57 3.49 12.50
CA LYS A 101 -2.58 4.85 13.06
C LYS A 101 -1.55 5.77 12.39
N GLU A 102 -0.36 5.26 12.09
CA GLU A 102 0.67 6.05 11.39
C GLU A 102 0.22 6.38 9.97
N PHE A 103 -0.32 5.40 9.25
CA PHE A 103 -0.83 5.60 7.89
C PHE A 103 -2.01 6.57 7.87
N ASP A 104 -3.01 6.37 8.74
CA ASP A 104 -4.24 7.17 8.77
C ASP A 104 -3.98 8.61 9.19
N ASN A 105 -3.05 8.84 10.12
CA ASN A 105 -2.64 10.20 10.49
C ASN A 105 -2.05 10.94 9.29
N LEU A 106 -1.19 10.29 8.50
CA LEU A 106 -0.61 10.87 7.29
C LEU A 106 -1.68 11.07 6.20
N TRP A 107 -2.53 10.08 5.99
CA TRP A 107 -3.64 10.13 5.03
C TRP A 107 -4.53 11.33 5.30
N LEU A 108 -4.97 11.52 6.54
CA LEU A 108 -5.76 12.68 6.96
C LEU A 108 -4.99 14.00 6.84
N HIS A 109 -3.71 14.02 7.22
CA HIS A 109 -2.87 15.21 7.15
C HIS A 109 -2.76 15.76 5.72
N TYR A 110 -2.66 14.87 4.73
CA TYR A 110 -2.59 15.25 3.31
C TYR A 110 -3.97 15.41 2.63
N GLY A 111 -5.07 15.37 3.38
CA GLY A 111 -6.42 15.64 2.89
C GLY A 111 -7.21 14.41 2.42
N GLY A 112 -6.72 13.21 2.71
CA GLY A 112 -7.44 11.97 2.49
C GLY A 112 -8.64 11.81 3.42
N GLN A 113 -9.63 11.05 2.99
CA GLN A 113 -10.82 10.73 3.79
C GLN A 113 -10.81 9.26 4.22
N LEU A 114 -11.20 8.95 5.46
CA LEU A 114 -11.27 7.56 5.95
C LEU A 114 -12.48 6.78 5.41
N LYS A 115 -13.38 7.44 4.68
CA LYS A 115 -14.53 6.77 4.08
C LYS A 115 -14.06 5.93 2.90
N GLN A 116 -14.50 4.68 2.85
CA GLN A 116 -14.38 3.86 1.64
C GLN A 116 -14.96 4.61 0.44
N TRP A 117 -14.19 4.68 -0.65
CA TRP A 117 -14.69 5.24 -1.89
C TRP A 117 -15.88 4.40 -2.36
N LYS A 118 -16.94 5.08 -2.79
CA LYS A 118 -18.10 4.47 -3.43
C LYS A 118 -18.26 5.14 -4.81
N PRO A 119 -18.48 4.36 -5.88
CA PRO A 119 -18.67 4.89 -7.22
C PRO A 119 -19.90 5.81 -7.31
#